data_AF-A0A2S2DML0-F1
#
_entry.id   AF-A0A2S2DML0-F1
#
_cell.length_a   1.000
_cell.length_b   1.000
_cell.length_c   1.000
_cell.angle_alpha   90.00
_cell.angle_beta   90.00
_cell.angle_gamma   90.00
#
_symmetry.space_group_name_H-M   'P 1'
#
loop_
_entity.id
_entity.type
_entity.pdbx_description
1 polymer ?
#
loop_
_entity_poly.entity_id
_entity_poly.type
_entity_poly.pdbx_seq_one_letter_code
_entity_poly.pdbx_strand_id
1 'polypeptide(L)'
;MKKLSKPIAAMLALSSGLGLASWTPAAHACSYEPVMASMCLMAFPPGVRFQTFNQSFMLAQGQTMNVSQYTALYSLIGVTYGGNGSTTFQLPDLRGKVVVGYNPANPLFNTGVSGGSATIKLSVAQLPPHAMLVNLQVPMTGVTATTTLSSLAATADLSGVTISGEPSGLTIKASSSSTGNVVLPTNNYLSRPALANAAIYNSATPDVTLNSGSIGGTLSLTVGKGVTAPVTVSGNAATTLTGNATVSGATSIIGTGADIPVMPPYIAMPYYIAVTGLYPSSD
;
A
#
# COMPACT_ATOMS: atom_id res chain seq x y z
N MET A 1 98.99 -29.21 -50.00
CA MET A 1 99.02 -30.21 -51.08
C MET A 1 97.94 -31.25 -50.80
N LYS A 2 97.04 -31.47 -51.77
CA LYS A 2 96.35 -32.73 -52.15
C LYS A 2 95.96 -33.71 -51.00
N LYS A 3 94.66 -33.87 -50.71
CA LYS A 3 93.73 -34.90 -51.30
C LYS A 3 93.96 -36.29 -50.68
N LEU A 4 93.03 -36.90 -49.93
CA LEU A 4 91.98 -37.88 -50.31
C LEU A 4 91.49 -38.49 -48.96
N SER A 5 90.24 -38.86 -48.67
CA SER A 5 89.42 -39.84 -49.39
C SER A 5 87.94 -39.78 -48.91
N LYS A 6 87.01 -40.02 -49.84
CA LYS A 6 85.71 -40.69 -49.60
C LYS A 6 85.88 -42.12 -50.16
N PRO A 7 85.19 -43.18 -49.65
CA PRO A 7 83.86 -43.50 -50.20
C PRO A 7 82.87 -44.34 -49.32
N ILE A 8 81.56 -44.15 -49.60
CA ILE A 8 80.53 -45.19 -49.89
C ILE A 8 79.94 -46.11 -48.76
N ALA A 9 78.63 -45.84 -48.50
CA ALA A 9 77.43 -46.71 -48.42
C ALA A 9 77.27 -47.89 -47.43
N ALA A 10 76.20 -47.81 -46.62
CA ALA A 10 75.13 -48.83 -46.40
C ALA A 10 74.10 -48.24 -45.39
N MET A 11 72.97 -47.67 -45.80
CA MET A 11 71.68 -48.33 -46.10
C MET A 11 71.16 -49.23 -44.95
N LEU A 12 70.33 -48.67 -44.06
CA LEU A 12 69.17 -49.40 -43.50
C LEU A 12 68.07 -48.40 -43.10
N ALA A 13 66.88 -48.67 -43.61
CA ALA A 13 65.71 -47.82 -43.59
C ALA A 13 65.06 -47.72 -42.19
N LEU A 14 64.65 -46.51 -41.81
CA LEU A 14 63.51 -46.32 -40.92
C LEU A 14 62.58 -45.27 -41.53
N SER A 15 61.59 -45.79 -42.25
CA SER A 15 60.22 -45.30 -42.33
C SER A 15 59.98 -43.78 -42.35
N SER A 16 59.75 -43.27 -43.55
CA SER A 16 58.50 -42.57 -43.91
C SER A 16 57.87 -41.69 -42.83
N GLY A 17 58.34 -40.45 -42.75
CA GLY A 17 57.69 -39.34 -42.03
C GLY A 17 57.79 -38.02 -42.81
N LEU A 18 57.80 -38.08 -44.14
CA LEU A 18 57.52 -36.91 -44.99
C LEU A 18 56.09 -37.08 -45.50
N GLY A 19 55.16 -36.40 -44.84
CA GLY A 19 53.75 -36.48 -45.19
C GLY A 19 52.93 -35.56 -44.31
N LEU A 20 52.67 -34.38 -44.85
CA LEU A 20 51.78 -33.36 -44.33
C LEU A 20 52.36 -32.60 -43.13
N ALA A 21 53.19 -31.59 -43.46
CA ALA A 21 52.91 -30.28 -42.87
C ALA A 21 51.45 -29.97 -43.23
N SER A 22 50.52 -30.43 -42.39
CA SER A 22 49.19 -29.87 -42.34
C SER A 22 49.40 -28.42 -41.95
N TRP A 23 49.56 -27.57 -42.97
CA TRP A 23 49.23 -26.17 -42.86
C TRP A 23 47.81 -26.21 -42.34
N THR A 24 47.64 -26.01 -41.05
CA THR A 24 46.36 -25.58 -40.54
C THR A 24 46.04 -24.36 -41.40
N PRO A 25 45.02 -24.40 -42.29
CA PRO A 25 44.59 -23.16 -42.91
C PRO A 25 44.34 -22.24 -41.73
N ALA A 26 45.01 -21.09 -41.70
CA ALA A 26 44.78 -20.12 -40.66
C ALA A 26 43.26 -19.94 -40.61
N ALA A 27 42.69 -20.13 -39.42
CA ALA A 27 41.28 -19.89 -39.19
C ALA A 27 41.06 -18.39 -39.39
N HIS A 28 40.87 -18.01 -40.65
CA HIS A 28 40.75 -16.64 -41.11
C HIS A 28 39.34 -16.21 -40.77
N ALA A 29 39.15 -15.67 -39.56
CA ALA A 29 37.89 -15.04 -39.18
C ALA A 29 37.49 -13.95 -40.19
N CYS A 30 38.48 -13.31 -40.84
CA CYS A 30 38.29 -12.54 -42.08
C CYS A 30 39.20 -13.07 -43.19
N SER A 31 38.68 -13.22 -44.41
CA SER A 31 39.47 -13.62 -45.59
C SER A 31 40.57 -12.60 -45.90
N TYR A 32 41.72 -13.08 -46.39
CA TYR A 32 42.79 -12.24 -46.91
C TYR A 32 42.37 -11.50 -48.19
N GLU A 33 41.49 -12.13 -48.97
CA GLU A 33 40.78 -11.54 -50.11
C GLU A 33 39.29 -11.48 -49.75
N PRO A 34 38.85 -10.45 -49.00
CA PRO A 34 37.44 -10.34 -48.66
C PRO A 34 36.61 -9.96 -49.88
N VAL A 35 35.37 -10.43 -49.92
CA VAL A 35 34.37 -9.79 -50.77
C VAL A 35 34.14 -8.38 -50.22
N MET A 36 34.12 -7.38 -51.08
CA MET A 36 33.91 -5.99 -50.70
C MET A 36 32.56 -5.83 -49.99
N ALA A 37 32.49 -4.93 -48.99
CA ALA A 37 31.35 -4.76 -48.09
C ALA A 37 31.02 -5.96 -47.17
N SER A 38 31.86 -7.00 -47.12
CA SER A 38 31.72 -8.05 -46.11
C SER A 38 32.04 -7.54 -44.71
N MET A 39 31.35 -8.11 -43.72
CA MET A 39 31.49 -7.77 -42.30
C MET A 39 32.26 -8.86 -41.56
N CYS A 40 33.12 -8.45 -40.63
CA CYS A 40 33.94 -9.35 -39.83
C CYS A 40 33.97 -8.91 -38.35
N LEU A 41 33.94 -9.90 -37.44
CA LEU A 41 33.96 -9.74 -35.99
C LEU A 41 35.34 -10.09 -35.45
N MET A 42 35.99 -9.17 -34.73
CA MET A 42 37.35 -9.38 -34.21
C MET A 42 37.38 -9.27 -32.68
N ALA A 43 38.25 -10.04 -32.03
CA ALA A 43 38.43 -10.01 -30.57
C ALA A 43 39.46 -8.96 -30.10
N PHE A 44 40.26 -8.38 -31.00
CA PHE A 44 41.27 -7.39 -30.63
C PHE A 44 40.66 -5.98 -30.53
N PRO A 45 41.15 -5.12 -29.63
CA PRO A 45 40.59 -3.78 -29.45
C PRO A 45 40.87 -2.85 -30.65
N PRO A 46 39.99 -1.86 -30.92
CA PRO A 46 40.25 -0.86 -31.95
C PRO A 46 41.56 -0.11 -31.66
N GLY A 47 42.51 -0.12 -32.59
CA GLY A 47 43.78 0.59 -32.47
C GLY A 47 45.02 -0.27 -32.60
N VAL A 48 44.92 -1.59 -32.44
CA VAL A 48 46.02 -2.46 -32.88
C VAL A 48 46.07 -2.49 -34.41
N ARG A 49 47.26 -2.22 -34.96
CA ARG A 49 47.47 -2.10 -36.40
C ARG A 49 48.19 -3.34 -36.90
N PHE A 50 47.48 -4.15 -37.66
CA PHE A 50 48.12 -5.14 -38.52
C PHE A 50 48.23 -4.51 -39.91
N GLN A 51 49.45 -4.37 -40.42
CA GLN A 51 49.74 -3.57 -41.61
C GLN A 51 48.83 -3.93 -42.80
N THR A 52 48.57 -5.22 -43.02
CA THR A 52 47.71 -5.71 -44.10
C THR A 52 46.21 -5.57 -43.79
N PHE A 53 45.81 -5.83 -42.55
CA PHE A 53 44.39 -5.76 -42.15
C PHE A 53 43.84 -4.33 -42.24
N ASN A 54 44.60 -3.34 -41.77
CA ASN A 54 44.18 -1.94 -41.73
C ASN A 54 44.13 -1.27 -43.13
N GLN A 55 44.55 -1.98 -44.18
CA GLN A 55 44.43 -1.51 -45.57
C GLN A 55 43.14 -2.04 -46.23
N SER A 56 42.68 -3.23 -45.83
CA SER A 56 41.50 -3.86 -46.43
C SER A 56 40.25 -3.76 -45.57
N PHE A 57 40.41 -3.65 -44.26
CA PHE A 57 39.32 -3.59 -43.30
C PHE A 57 39.33 -2.29 -42.50
N MET A 58 38.15 -1.78 -42.22
CA MET A 58 37.97 -0.58 -41.42
C MET A 58 36.85 -0.77 -40.41
N LEU A 59 36.94 -0.05 -39.29
CA LEU A 59 35.97 -0.12 -38.21
C LEU A 59 34.59 0.37 -38.65
N ALA A 60 33.55 -0.44 -38.42
CA ALA A 60 32.15 -0.10 -38.71
C ALA A 60 31.55 0.82 -37.63
N GLN A 61 32.06 2.05 -37.56
CA GLN A 61 31.74 3.04 -36.52
C GLN A 61 31.13 4.33 -37.11
N GLY A 62 30.51 4.26 -38.30
CA GLY A 62 29.89 5.43 -38.95
C GLY A 62 30.87 6.40 -39.61
N GLN A 63 32.06 5.93 -40.01
CA GLN A 63 33.06 6.80 -40.63
C GLN A 63 32.58 7.32 -42.00
N THR A 64 32.83 8.60 -42.29
CA THR A 64 32.54 9.21 -43.59
C THR A 64 33.67 8.94 -44.59
N MET A 65 33.31 8.44 -45.77
CA MET A 65 34.21 8.02 -46.83
C MET A 65 33.98 8.85 -48.09
N ASN A 66 35.07 9.11 -48.83
CA ASN A 66 34.98 9.80 -50.10
C ASN A 66 34.62 8.82 -51.23
N VAL A 67 33.60 9.15 -52.00
CA VAL A 67 33.14 8.37 -53.16
C VAL A 67 34.28 8.20 -54.18
N SER A 68 35.12 9.22 -54.40
CA SER A 68 36.20 9.16 -55.39
C SER A 68 37.31 8.17 -55.02
N GLN A 69 37.50 7.89 -53.73
CA GLN A 69 38.52 6.96 -53.24
C GLN A 69 37.99 5.53 -53.11
N TYR A 70 36.68 5.37 -52.86
CA TYR A 70 36.05 4.08 -52.60
C TYR A 70 34.83 3.88 -53.51
N THR A 71 35.02 4.09 -54.82
CA THR A 71 33.95 4.02 -55.84
C THR A 71 33.26 2.66 -55.87
N ALA A 72 34.04 1.59 -55.79
CA ALA A 72 33.53 0.22 -55.76
C ALA A 72 32.76 -0.11 -54.48
N LEU A 73 33.16 0.43 -53.33
CA LEU A 73 32.39 0.23 -52.09
C LEU A 73 31.08 1.01 -52.15
N TYR A 74 31.13 2.23 -52.68
CA TYR A 74 29.96 3.08 -52.87
C TYR A 74 28.91 2.45 -53.79
N SER A 75 29.31 1.75 -54.86
CA SER A 75 28.35 1.08 -55.73
C SER A 75 27.61 -0.09 -55.05
N LEU A 76 28.13 -0.62 -53.94
CA LEU A 76 27.49 -1.68 -53.17
C LEU A 76 26.58 -1.16 -52.06
N ILE A 77 27.06 -0.22 -51.24
CA ILE A 77 26.32 0.24 -50.05
C ILE A 77 25.61 1.58 -50.24
N GLY A 78 25.97 2.35 -51.28
CA GLY A 78 25.40 3.66 -51.57
C GLY A 78 25.45 4.60 -50.37
N VAL A 79 24.35 5.32 -50.16
CA VAL A 79 24.12 6.22 -49.01
C VAL A 79 23.27 5.59 -47.91
N THR A 80 23.16 4.26 -47.87
CA THR A 80 22.27 3.55 -46.93
C THR A 80 22.52 3.91 -45.47
N TYR A 81 23.77 4.23 -45.11
CA TYR A 81 24.18 4.63 -43.76
C TYR A 81 24.45 6.14 -43.65
N GLY A 82 24.08 6.92 -44.67
CA GLY A 82 24.21 8.38 -44.75
C GLY A 82 25.32 8.85 -45.69
N GLY A 83 25.57 10.17 -45.65
CA GLY A 83 26.40 10.89 -46.63
C GLY A 83 25.55 11.65 -47.65
N ASN A 84 26.20 12.37 -48.57
CA ASN A 84 25.52 13.22 -49.54
C ASN A 84 25.32 12.55 -50.93
N GLY A 85 25.87 11.35 -51.13
CA GLY A 85 25.74 10.55 -52.35
C GLY A 85 26.46 11.09 -53.59
N SER A 86 27.00 12.31 -53.53
CA SER A 86 27.74 12.92 -54.63
C SER A 86 29.25 12.86 -54.39
N THR A 87 29.69 13.18 -53.17
CA THR A 87 31.11 13.20 -52.78
C THR A 87 31.41 12.31 -51.59
N THR A 88 30.42 12.05 -50.73
CA THR A 88 30.60 11.27 -49.51
C THR A 88 29.49 10.25 -49.29
N PHE A 89 29.87 9.15 -48.65
CA PHE A 89 28.98 8.15 -48.08
C PHE A 89 29.49 7.76 -46.69
N GLN A 90 28.68 7.06 -45.89
CA GLN A 90 29.09 6.60 -44.57
C GLN A 90 29.10 5.08 -44.47
N LEU A 91 29.96 4.55 -43.62
CA LEU A 91 29.93 3.16 -43.18
C LEU A 91 28.81 2.91 -42.16
N PRO A 92 28.42 1.65 -41.94
CA PRO A 92 27.55 1.30 -40.81
C PRO A 92 28.13 1.78 -39.47
N ASP A 93 27.27 2.23 -38.55
CA ASP A 93 27.65 2.52 -37.16
C ASP A 93 27.08 1.43 -36.24
N LEU A 94 27.94 0.50 -35.82
CA LEU A 94 27.57 -0.63 -34.98
C LEU A 94 27.93 -0.43 -33.50
N ARG A 95 28.34 0.78 -33.09
CA ARG A 95 28.67 1.08 -31.69
C ARG A 95 27.45 0.89 -30.79
N GLY A 96 27.54 -0.06 -29.87
CA GLY A 96 26.45 -0.36 -28.92
C GLY A 96 25.19 -0.93 -29.59
N LYS A 97 25.29 -1.41 -30.84
CA LYS A 97 24.17 -2.02 -31.56
C LYS A 97 24.42 -3.50 -31.77
N VAL A 98 23.34 -4.27 -31.77
CA VAL A 98 23.34 -5.68 -32.18
C VAL A 98 22.85 -5.74 -33.62
N VAL A 99 23.52 -6.54 -34.45
CA VAL A 99 23.10 -6.76 -35.83
C VAL A 99 21.84 -7.61 -35.84
N VAL A 100 20.83 -7.16 -36.57
CA VAL A 100 19.57 -7.88 -36.77
C VAL A 100 19.45 -8.32 -38.23
N GLY A 101 18.74 -9.42 -38.47
CA GLY A 101 18.50 -9.92 -39.83
C GLY A 101 17.62 -8.96 -40.61
N TYR A 102 17.96 -8.74 -41.88
CA TYR A 102 17.13 -7.98 -42.81
C TYR A 102 15.78 -8.67 -43.04
N ASN A 103 14.69 -7.91 -42.99
CA ASN A 103 13.36 -8.40 -43.32
C ASN A 103 12.58 -7.36 -44.14
N PRO A 104 12.44 -7.54 -45.46
CA PRO A 104 11.75 -6.58 -46.33
C PRO A 104 10.25 -6.43 -46.04
N ALA A 105 9.64 -7.43 -45.38
CA ALA A 105 8.22 -7.38 -45.02
C ALA A 105 7.94 -6.47 -43.81
N ASN A 106 8.99 -6.04 -43.09
CA ASN A 106 8.85 -5.19 -41.93
C ASN A 106 9.81 -3.98 -42.02
N PRO A 107 9.26 -2.75 -42.16
CA PRO A 107 10.05 -1.52 -42.28
C PRO A 107 11.07 -1.29 -41.16
N LEU A 108 10.85 -1.87 -39.97
CA LEU A 108 11.77 -1.77 -38.82
C LEU A 108 13.09 -2.52 -39.03
N PHE A 109 13.11 -3.48 -39.95
CA PHE A 109 14.24 -4.35 -40.25
C PHE A 109 14.76 -4.15 -41.68
N ASN A 110 14.53 -2.97 -42.24
CA ASN A 110 15.15 -2.55 -43.50
C ASN A 110 16.63 -2.21 -43.29
N THR A 111 17.44 -2.38 -44.33
CA THR A 111 18.86 -2.04 -44.31
C THR A 111 19.06 -0.55 -43.98
N GLY A 112 20.01 -0.26 -43.09
CA GLY A 112 20.32 1.11 -42.66
C GLY A 112 19.41 1.69 -41.58
N VAL A 113 18.27 1.05 -41.29
CA VAL A 113 17.40 1.45 -40.17
C VAL A 113 18.03 1.00 -38.87
N SER A 114 18.10 1.92 -37.89
CA SER A 114 18.53 1.61 -36.54
C SER A 114 17.41 1.87 -35.55
N GLY A 115 17.23 0.96 -34.60
CA GLY A 115 16.17 1.03 -33.60
C GLY A 115 16.53 0.26 -32.34
N GLY A 116 15.56 0.16 -31.43
CA GLY A 116 15.74 -0.44 -30.10
C GLY A 116 16.17 0.58 -29.04
N SER A 117 16.17 0.14 -27.78
CA SER A 117 16.61 0.92 -26.63
C SER A 117 17.38 0.02 -25.66
N ALA A 118 18.45 0.56 -25.06
CA ALA A 118 19.19 -0.14 -24.02
C ALA A 118 18.43 -0.14 -22.67
N THR A 119 17.53 0.82 -22.49
CA THR A 119 16.72 0.98 -21.27
C THR A 119 15.23 1.11 -21.60
N ILE A 120 14.40 0.62 -20.69
CA ILE A 120 12.96 0.88 -20.71
C ILE A 120 12.57 1.68 -19.48
N LYS A 121 11.69 2.67 -19.65
CA LYS A 121 11.04 3.36 -18.53
C LYS A 121 9.76 2.64 -18.18
N LEU A 122 9.64 2.20 -16.94
CA LEU A 122 8.38 1.67 -16.44
C LEU A 122 7.46 2.82 -16.03
N SER A 123 6.37 2.97 -16.76
CA SER A 123 5.24 3.80 -16.35
C SER A 123 4.34 3.05 -15.37
N VAL A 124 3.50 3.78 -14.65
CA VAL A 124 2.50 3.21 -13.73
C VAL A 124 1.61 2.17 -14.43
N ALA A 125 1.27 2.39 -15.70
CA ALA A 125 0.45 1.47 -16.48
C ALA A 125 1.14 0.13 -16.78
N GLN A 126 2.47 0.06 -16.66
CA GLN A 126 3.27 -1.15 -16.90
C GLN A 126 3.55 -1.94 -15.61
N LEU A 127 3.08 -1.47 -14.45
CA LEU A 127 3.20 -2.18 -13.18
C LEU A 127 1.90 -2.95 -12.87
N PRO A 128 1.97 -4.23 -12.45
CA PRO A 128 0.80 -4.94 -11.95
C PRO A 128 0.13 -4.18 -10.80
N PRO A 129 -1.22 -4.27 -10.66
CA PRO A 129 -1.92 -3.73 -9.51
C PRO A 129 -1.33 -4.32 -8.22
N HIS A 130 -0.76 -3.46 -7.40
CA HIS A 130 -0.22 -3.81 -6.09
C HIS A 130 -0.93 -2.96 -5.04
N ALA A 131 -1.38 -3.61 -3.97
CA ALA A 131 -1.97 -2.94 -2.82
C ALA A 131 -1.08 -3.22 -1.61
N MET A 132 -0.73 -2.17 -0.87
CA MET A 132 -0.16 -2.33 0.47
C MET A 132 -1.29 -2.28 1.49
N LEU A 133 -1.42 -3.35 2.26
CA LEU A 133 -2.22 -3.33 3.47
C LEU A 133 -1.42 -2.57 4.54
N VAL A 134 -1.98 -1.46 5.02
CA VAL A 134 -1.36 -0.69 6.09
C VAL A 134 -2.21 -0.85 7.35
N ASN A 135 -1.66 -1.50 8.37
CA ASN A 135 -2.29 -1.59 9.69
C ASN A 135 -1.92 -0.35 10.51
N LEU A 136 -2.80 0.65 10.56
CA LEU A 136 -2.63 1.83 11.41
C LEU A 136 -3.38 1.66 12.72
N GLN A 137 -2.65 1.72 13.85
CA GLN A 137 -3.24 1.90 15.16
C GLN A 137 -3.53 3.38 15.37
N VAL A 138 -4.81 3.76 15.45
CA VAL A 138 -5.22 5.14 15.74
C VAL A 138 -5.29 5.34 17.24
N PRO A 139 -4.39 6.11 17.87
CA PRO A 139 -4.54 6.45 19.28
C PRO A 139 -5.78 7.36 19.43
N MET A 140 -6.76 6.91 20.21
CA MET A 140 -8.01 7.66 20.50
C MET A 140 -7.77 8.76 21.54
N THR A 141 -6.69 9.53 21.41
CA THR A 141 -6.39 10.66 22.30
C THR A 141 -7.26 11.84 21.91
N GLY A 142 -8.39 12.02 22.60
CA GLY A 142 -9.33 13.13 22.37
C GLY A 142 -10.79 12.73 22.19
N VAL A 143 -11.12 11.45 22.31
CA VAL A 143 -12.52 11.00 22.27
C VAL A 143 -13.21 11.41 23.58
N THR A 144 -14.19 12.30 23.46
CA THR A 144 -15.00 12.74 24.60
C THR A 144 -16.23 11.83 24.69
N ALA A 145 -16.34 11.07 25.78
CA ALA A 145 -17.54 10.30 26.09
C ALA A 145 -18.48 11.18 26.92
N THR A 146 -19.67 11.47 26.39
CA THR A 146 -20.71 12.17 27.14
C THR A 146 -21.76 11.14 27.58
N THR A 147 -21.91 10.98 28.89
CA THR A 147 -22.96 10.18 29.50
C THR A 147 -24.13 11.09 29.86
N THR A 148 -25.30 10.80 29.32
CA THR A 148 -26.53 11.51 29.70
C THR A 148 -27.40 10.60 30.55
N LEU A 149 -27.72 11.06 31.76
CA LEU A 149 -28.60 10.36 32.69
C LEU A 149 -30.01 10.93 32.54
N SER A 150 -30.76 10.42 31.56
CA SER A 150 -32.14 10.81 31.32
C SER A 150 -33.10 9.89 32.08
N SER A 151 -34.18 10.45 32.65
CA SER A 151 -35.21 9.72 33.40
C SER A 151 -34.75 8.97 34.66
N LEU A 152 -33.97 9.63 35.53
CA LEU A 152 -33.73 9.09 36.87
C LEU A 152 -35.01 9.16 37.70
N ALA A 153 -35.51 7.99 38.10
CA ALA A 153 -36.51 7.88 39.14
C ALA A 153 -35.80 7.62 40.47
N ALA A 154 -36.10 8.45 41.46
CA ALA A 154 -35.66 8.25 42.84
C ALA A 154 -36.86 7.81 43.67
N THR A 155 -36.82 6.59 44.20
CA THR A 155 -37.80 6.12 45.18
C THR A 155 -37.13 6.11 46.56
N ALA A 156 -37.75 6.77 47.53
CA ALA A 156 -37.35 6.73 48.92
C ALA A 156 -38.28 5.78 49.68
N ASP A 157 -37.71 4.83 50.41
CA ASP A 157 -38.46 3.97 51.33
C ASP A 157 -38.49 4.63 52.72
N LEU A 158 -39.69 4.92 53.22
CA LEU A 158 -39.91 5.52 54.55
C LEU A 158 -40.35 4.49 55.60
N SER A 159 -40.13 3.19 55.33
CA SER A 159 -40.41 2.12 56.28
C SER A 159 -39.67 2.36 57.61
N GLY A 160 -40.42 2.36 58.72
CA GLY A 160 -39.88 2.54 60.07
C GLY A 160 -39.70 3.99 60.56
N VAL A 161 -40.11 4.99 59.78
CA VAL A 161 -40.13 6.39 60.25
C VAL A 161 -41.29 6.61 61.23
N THR A 162 -40.97 6.73 62.53
CA THR A 162 -41.94 7.12 63.56
C THR A 162 -42.10 8.64 63.57
N ILE A 163 -43.26 9.15 63.16
CA ILE A 163 -43.54 10.59 63.18
C ILE A 163 -44.23 10.93 64.51
N SER A 164 -43.55 11.66 65.38
CA SER A 164 -44.10 12.19 66.63
C SER A 164 -44.31 13.70 66.55
N GLY A 165 -45.54 14.15 66.69
CA GLY A 165 -45.89 15.58 66.78
C GLY A 165 -47.19 15.75 67.58
N GLU A 166 -47.35 16.89 68.23
CA GLU A 166 -48.60 17.23 68.92
C GLU A 166 -49.74 17.32 67.91
N PRO A 167 -50.79 16.48 68.02
CA PRO A 167 -51.90 16.49 67.07
C PRO A 167 -52.77 17.72 67.31
N SER A 168 -52.37 18.86 66.76
CA SER A 168 -53.20 20.07 66.69
C SER A 168 -54.21 19.92 65.55
N GLY A 169 -55.50 19.87 65.88
CA GLY A 169 -56.60 19.71 64.91
C GLY A 169 -57.48 18.48 65.14
N LEU A 170 -57.10 17.61 66.08
CA LEU A 170 -57.95 16.54 66.55
C LEU A 170 -58.92 17.08 67.61
N THR A 171 -60.21 16.86 67.41
CA THR A 171 -61.26 17.29 68.34
C THR A 171 -61.95 16.09 68.97
N ILE A 172 -62.20 16.19 70.27
CA ILE A 172 -62.94 15.21 71.06
C ILE A 172 -64.36 15.74 71.20
N LYS A 173 -65.35 15.04 70.64
CA LYS A 173 -66.76 15.44 70.75
C LYS A 173 -67.35 14.87 72.03
N ALA A 174 -67.61 15.72 73.01
CA ALA A 174 -68.25 15.35 74.28
C ALA A 174 -69.55 16.16 74.48
N SER A 175 -70.54 15.57 75.17
CA SER A 175 -71.73 16.29 75.62
C SER A 175 -71.42 17.05 76.91
N SER A 176 -71.67 18.36 76.94
CA SER A 176 -71.65 19.15 78.17
C SER A 176 -73.09 19.49 78.59
N SER A 177 -73.39 19.39 79.88
CA SER A 177 -74.68 19.81 80.45
C SER A 177 -74.46 20.86 81.52
N SER A 178 -75.15 21.99 81.42
CA SER A 178 -75.51 22.81 82.60
C SER A 178 -76.94 22.47 83.00
N THR A 179 -77.29 22.74 84.26
CA THR A 179 -78.54 22.32 84.92
C THR A 179 -79.77 22.46 84.03
N GLY A 180 -80.37 21.33 83.67
CA GLY A 180 -81.74 21.26 83.13
C GLY A 180 -81.91 21.09 81.61
N ASN A 181 -80.86 21.08 80.79
CA ASN A 181 -81.01 20.74 79.37
C ASN A 181 -79.74 20.08 78.79
N VAL A 182 -79.82 18.81 78.38
CA VAL A 182 -78.71 18.10 77.71
C VAL A 182 -78.83 18.32 76.21
N VAL A 183 -77.99 19.21 75.65
CA VAL A 183 -77.86 19.35 74.20
C VAL A 183 -76.92 18.25 73.70
N LEU A 184 -77.49 17.14 73.20
CA LEU A 184 -76.73 16.03 72.63
C LEU A 184 -76.20 16.41 71.22
N PRO A 185 -74.90 16.23 70.93
CA PRO A 185 -74.38 16.34 69.57
C PRO A 185 -75.03 15.29 68.66
N THR A 186 -75.39 15.65 67.43
CA THR A 186 -76.36 14.87 66.64
C THR A 186 -75.90 13.47 66.22
N ASN A 187 -74.62 13.07 66.30
CA ASN A 187 -74.21 11.72 65.84
C ASN A 187 -72.93 11.14 66.49
N ASN A 188 -71.88 11.95 66.71
CA ASN A 188 -70.58 11.44 67.17
C ASN A 188 -70.22 12.02 68.54
N TYR A 189 -70.18 11.19 69.56
CA TYR A 189 -69.90 11.57 70.95
C TYR A 189 -69.17 10.42 71.67
N LEU A 190 -68.38 10.74 72.70
CA LEU A 190 -67.66 9.74 73.52
C LEU A 190 -68.60 8.70 74.12
N SER A 191 -69.74 9.12 74.64
CA SER A 191 -70.80 8.25 75.18
C SER A 191 -72.16 8.98 75.20
N ARG A 192 -73.28 8.25 75.07
CA ARG A 192 -74.65 8.79 75.21
C ARG A 192 -75.35 8.11 76.39
N PRO A 193 -75.89 8.88 77.35
CA PRO A 193 -76.71 8.31 78.39
C PRO A 193 -78.01 7.74 77.79
N ALA A 194 -78.37 6.51 78.17
CA ALA A 194 -79.55 5.81 77.63
C ALA A 194 -80.89 6.42 78.08
N LEU A 195 -80.88 7.22 79.16
CA LEU A 195 -82.05 7.88 79.74
C LEU A 195 -81.68 9.32 80.12
N ALA A 196 -82.67 10.23 80.12
CA ALA A 196 -82.50 11.66 80.39
C ALA A 196 -81.87 11.99 81.76
N ASN A 197 -81.78 11.02 82.67
CA ASN A 197 -81.26 11.16 84.03
C ASN A 197 -80.27 10.04 84.42
N ALA A 198 -79.58 9.42 83.46
CA ALA A 198 -78.56 8.43 83.80
C ALA A 198 -77.39 9.11 84.54
N ALA A 199 -77.30 8.89 85.85
CA ALA A 199 -76.25 9.44 86.70
C ALA A 199 -74.87 9.06 86.14
N ILE A 200 -74.02 10.07 85.92
CA ILE A 200 -72.64 9.93 85.42
C ILE A 200 -71.76 9.17 86.42
N TYR A 201 -72.21 9.05 87.67
CA TYR A 201 -71.53 8.33 88.75
C TYR A 201 -72.41 7.17 89.22
N ASN A 202 -72.43 6.06 88.48
CA ASN A 202 -72.84 4.78 89.05
C ASN A 202 -71.58 3.91 89.24
N SER A 203 -71.63 2.96 90.16
CA SER A 203 -70.49 2.11 90.52
C SER A 203 -70.27 0.93 89.55
N ALA A 204 -70.86 0.96 88.34
CA ALA A 204 -70.54 -0.01 87.30
C ALA A 204 -69.20 0.36 86.64
N THR A 205 -68.55 -0.63 86.01
CA THR A 205 -67.25 -0.45 85.34
C THR A 205 -67.29 0.77 84.41
N PRO A 206 -66.40 1.76 84.59
CA PRO A 206 -66.49 3.07 83.92
C PRO A 206 -66.07 3.03 82.44
N ASP A 207 -65.62 1.88 81.95
CA ASP A 207 -65.09 1.73 80.60
C ASP A 207 -66.22 1.56 79.57
N VAL A 208 -66.42 2.60 78.77
CA VAL A 208 -67.35 2.59 77.63
C VAL A 208 -66.54 2.61 76.34
N THR A 209 -66.81 1.68 75.42
CA THR A 209 -66.21 1.69 74.08
C THR A 209 -66.57 2.99 73.36
N LEU A 210 -65.56 3.70 72.84
CA LEU A 210 -65.76 4.93 72.08
C LEU A 210 -66.61 4.66 70.83
N ASN A 211 -67.60 5.53 70.58
CA ASN A 211 -68.39 5.44 69.36
C ASN A 211 -67.54 5.79 68.13
N SER A 212 -67.82 5.19 66.96
CA SER A 212 -67.07 5.47 65.73
C SER A 212 -67.13 6.96 65.38
N GLY A 213 -65.98 7.60 65.16
CA GLY A 213 -65.90 9.03 64.83
C GLY A 213 -66.06 9.99 66.02
N SER A 214 -65.99 9.50 67.26
CA SER A 214 -65.91 10.33 68.49
C SER A 214 -64.70 11.25 68.53
N ILE A 215 -63.65 10.88 67.80
CA ILE A 215 -62.46 11.66 67.52
C ILE A 215 -62.54 12.08 66.04
N GLY A 216 -62.48 13.37 65.76
CA GLY A 216 -62.59 13.91 64.40
C GLY A 216 -61.58 14.99 64.09
N GLY A 217 -61.32 15.22 62.80
CA GLY A 217 -60.35 16.20 62.29
C GLY A 217 -59.36 15.58 61.31
N THR A 218 -58.54 16.41 60.69
CA THR A 218 -57.43 16.00 59.83
C THR A 218 -56.12 16.25 60.56
N LEU A 219 -55.30 15.21 60.72
CA LEU A 219 -53.96 15.33 61.28
C LEU A 219 -52.97 15.61 60.13
N SER A 220 -52.53 16.85 59.99
CA SER A 220 -51.49 17.23 59.04
C SER A 220 -50.13 17.06 59.70
N LEU A 221 -49.33 16.08 59.26
CA LEU A 221 -47.95 15.92 59.71
C LEU A 221 -46.96 16.39 58.63
N THR A 222 -45.92 17.10 59.05
CA THR A 222 -44.82 17.52 58.18
C THR A 222 -43.57 16.73 58.54
N VAL A 223 -42.94 16.06 57.57
CA VAL A 223 -41.63 15.43 57.76
C VAL A 223 -40.57 16.54 57.77
N GLY A 224 -39.82 16.66 58.87
CA GLY A 224 -38.81 17.71 59.05
C GLY A 224 -37.61 17.57 58.09
N LYS A 225 -36.91 18.69 57.84
CA LYS A 225 -35.62 18.68 57.12
C LYS A 225 -34.59 17.86 57.91
N GLY A 226 -33.94 16.90 57.25
CA GLY A 226 -32.84 16.11 57.84
C GLY A 226 -33.13 14.62 58.08
N VAL A 227 -34.31 14.12 57.70
CA VAL A 227 -34.58 12.67 57.69
C VAL A 227 -33.89 12.04 56.47
N THR A 228 -32.85 11.22 56.72
CA THR A 228 -32.11 10.50 55.68
C THR A 228 -32.70 9.11 55.51
N ALA A 229 -33.35 8.85 54.38
CA ALA A 229 -33.79 7.51 53.98
C ALA A 229 -32.86 6.98 52.86
N PRO A 230 -32.61 5.67 52.78
CA PRO A 230 -31.91 5.09 51.64
C PRO A 230 -32.71 5.36 50.36
N VAL A 231 -32.09 6.07 49.42
CA VAL A 231 -32.67 6.37 48.10
C VAL A 231 -32.03 5.44 47.09
N THR A 232 -32.85 4.61 46.44
CA THR A 232 -32.40 3.84 45.29
C THR A 232 -32.75 4.63 44.04
N VAL A 233 -31.72 4.92 43.25
CA VAL A 233 -31.83 5.61 41.97
C VAL A 233 -31.71 4.56 40.87
N SER A 234 -32.75 4.40 40.05
CA SER A 234 -32.75 3.50 38.90
C SER A 234 -33.05 4.27 37.61
N GLY A 235 -32.42 3.84 36.51
CA GLY A 235 -32.55 4.46 35.19
C GLY A 235 -31.51 3.91 34.21
N ASN A 236 -31.72 4.14 32.92
CA ASN A 236 -30.82 3.72 31.86
C ASN A 236 -29.78 4.82 31.57
N ALA A 237 -28.50 4.47 31.62
CA ALA A 237 -27.43 5.37 31.18
C ALA A 237 -27.18 5.17 29.68
N ALA A 238 -27.34 6.24 28.88
CA ALA A 238 -26.98 6.25 27.48
C ALA A 238 -25.61 6.93 27.31
N THR A 239 -24.62 6.17 26.82
CA THR A 239 -23.29 6.67 26.50
C THR A 239 -23.18 6.88 25.00
N THR A 240 -22.99 8.12 24.56
CA THR A 240 -22.72 8.42 23.14
C THR A 240 -21.25 8.80 23.00
N LEU A 241 -20.53 8.12 22.11
CA LEU A 241 -19.16 8.49 21.74
C LEU A 241 -19.23 9.41 20.52
N THR A 242 -18.73 10.64 20.65
CA THR A 242 -18.64 11.61 19.55
C THR A 242 -17.19 11.99 19.30
N GLY A 243 -16.75 11.89 18.05
CA GLY A 243 -15.41 12.26 17.59
C GLY A 243 -15.06 11.57 16.28
N ASN A 244 -14.34 12.27 15.39
CA ASN A 244 -13.89 11.71 14.11
C ASN A 244 -12.44 11.21 14.26
N ALA A 245 -12.21 9.92 14.02
CA ALA A 245 -10.86 9.37 13.82
C ALA A 245 -10.49 9.52 12.34
N THR A 246 -9.75 10.58 11.98
CA THR A 246 -9.28 10.76 10.60
C THR A 246 -7.90 10.14 10.43
N VAL A 247 -7.83 9.07 9.63
CA VAL A 247 -6.57 8.49 9.15
C VAL A 247 -6.30 9.06 7.77
N SER A 248 -5.38 10.02 7.66
CA SER A 248 -4.94 10.56 6.38
C SER A 248 -3.49 10.18 6.10
N GLY A 249 -3.26 9.45 5.02
CA GLY A 249 -1.94 9.20 4.44
C GLY A 249 -2.11 8.98 2.95
N ALA A 250 -1.37 9.73 2.14
CA ALA A 250 -1.32 9.47 0.71
C ALA A 250 -0.37 8.31 0.45
N THR A 251 -0.88 7.14 0.10
CA THR A 251 -0.06 6.10 -0.57
C THR A 251 0.08 6.52 -2.03
N SER A 252 0.87 7.57 -2.28
CA SER A 252 1.20 7.96 -3.65
C SER A 252 1.99 6.84 -4.30
N ILE A 253 1.79 6.65 -5.61
CA ILE A 253 2.59 5.73 -6.41
C ILE A 253 4.04 6.20 -6.34
N ILE A 254 4.92 5.41 -5.72
CA ILE A 254 6.36 5.66 -5.66
C ILE A 254 6.98 4.99 -6.88
N GLY A 255 7.28 5.78 -7.90
CA GLY A 255 8.01 5.33 -9.08
C GLY A 255 8.49 6.54 -9.85
N THR A 256 9.78 6.86 -9.75
CA THR A 256 10.38 8.02 -10.43
C THR A 256 10.53 7.82 -11.95
N GLY A 257 9.98 6.74 -12.51
CA GLY A 257 10.16 6.36 -13.91
C GLY A 257 11.63 6.01 -14.22
N ALA A 258 12.32 5.37 -13.27
CA ALA A 258 13.71 5.00 -13.41
C ALA A 258 13.94 4.11 -14.64
N ASP A 259 15.02 4.37 -15.35
CA ASP A 259 15.45 3.57 -16.49
C ASP A 259 15.91 2.19 -16.00
N ILE A 260 15.26 1.14 -16.49
CA ILE A 260 15.68 -0.25 -16.24
C ILE A 260 16.44 -0.75 -17.46
N PRO A 261 17.67 -1.27 -17.31
CA PRO A 261 18.42 -1.86 -18.41
C PRO A 261 17.71 -3.14 -18.87
N VAL A 262 17.40 -3.22 -20.16
CA VAL A 262 16.79 -4.41 -20.79
C VAL A 262 17.79 -5.20 -21.62
N MET A 263 19.06 -4.82 -21.57
CA MET A 263 20.11 -5.47 -22.33
C MET A 263 20.50 -6.80 -21.67
N PRO A 264 20.44 -7.94 -22.39
CA PRO A 264 20.96 -9.21 -21.88
C PRO A 264 22.48 -9.13 -21.68
N PRO A 265 23.08 -10.04 -20.90
CA PRO A 265 24.54 -10.13 -20.79
C PRO A 265 25.20 -10.15 -22.17
N TYR A 266 26.18 -9.27 -22.39
CA TYR A 266 26.83 -9.10 -23.68
C TYR A 266 28.34 -8.96 -23.53
N ILE A 267 29.05 -9.36 -24.57
CA ILE A 267 30.47 -9.04 -24.76
C ILE A 267 30.59 -8.15 -26.00
N ALA A 268 31.23 -7.01 -25.85
CA ALA A 268 31.44 -6.10 -26.97
C ALA A 268 32.66 -6.55 -27.79
N MET A 269 32.45 -6.84 -29.07
CA MET A 269 33.50 -7.12 -30.03
C MET A 269 33.40 -6.13 -31.21
N PRO A 270 34.52 -5.54 -31.66
CA PRO A 270 34.49 -4.62 -32.78
C PRO A 270 34.12 -5.31 -34.09
N TYR A 271 33.27 -4.64 -34.85
CA TYR A 271 32.94 -4.99 -36.23
C TYR A 271 33.81 -4.22 -37.21
N TYR A 272 34.27 -4.91 -38.24
CA TYR A 272 35.05 -4.37 -39.33
C TYR A 272 34.35 -4.65 -40.65
N ILE A 273 34.43 -3.71 -41.59
CA ILE A 273 33.93 -3.84 -42.96
C ILE A 273 35.10 -3.85 -43.94
N ALA A 274 35.02 -4.72 -44.94
CA ALA A 274 35.98 -4.76 -46.04
C ALA A 274 35.77 -3.57 -46.98
N VAL A 275 36.74 -2.65 -47.00
CA VAL A 275 36.75 -1.44 -47.86
C VAL A 275 37.51 -1.65 -49.16
N THR A 276 38.38 -2.65 -49.23
CA THR A 276 39.01 -3.14 -50.46
C THR A 276 38.88 -4.66 -50.50
N GLY A 277 38.82 -5.24 -51.70
CA GLY A 277 38.58 -6.67 -51.87
C GLY A 277 38.00 -7.01 -53.23
N LEU A 278 37.55 -8.27 -53.38
CA LEU A 278 36.87 -8.76 -54.57
C LEU A 278 35.49 -8.12 -54.67
N TYR A 279 35.20 -7.52 -55.82
CA TYR A 279 33.85 -7.02 -56.10
C TYR A 279 32.90 -8.22 -56.30
N PRO A 280 31.73 -8.26 -55.66
CA PRO A 280 30.79 -9.37 -55.86
C PRO A 280 30.31 -9.40 -57.32
N SER A 281 30.43 -10.56 -57.97
CA SER A 281 29.83 -10.78 -59.29
C SER A 281 28.31 -10.81 -59.17
N SER A 282 27.64 -10.23 -60.14
CA SER A 282 26.20 -10.41 -60.33
C SER A 282 25.98 -11.71 -61.11
N ASP A 283 26.08 -12.85 -60.42
CA ASP A 283 25.62 -14.15 -60.93
C ASP A 283 24.12 -14.34 -60.69
#